data_AF-A0A699INJ0-F1
#
_entry.id   AF-A0A699INJ0-F1
#
_cell.length_a   1.000
_cell.length_b   1.000
_cell.length_c   1.000
_cell.angle_alpha   90.00
_cell.angle_beta   90.00
_cell.angle_gamma   90.00
#
_symmetry.space_group_name_H-M   'P 1'
#
loop_
_entity.id
_entity.type
_entity.pdbx_description
1 polymer ?
#
loop_
_entity_poly.entity_id
_entity_poly.type
_entity_poly.pdbx_seq_one_letter_code
_entity_poly.pdbx_strand_id
1 'polypeptide(L)'
;MIKYGVTHRLATAYHPQTSGQVEVSNRGLKHILERTIGGNRALWLDKLDDALWAFRTAFKTTIGCIPYKLVYGKSCHLPTELEHKVYWALKHVNFDLKTAGDHRKLQLNELRDQAYENSLIYKERTKKLHDSKIKNRIFNVGDQVLLFNSRLNIFSGKLKTRWSGPFTITPVFPYGIVE
;
A
#
# COMPACT_ATOMS: atom_id res chain seq x y z
N MET A 1 4.47 16.37 17.33
CA MET A 1 4.79 16.21 15.89
C MET A 1 5.06 17.51 15.14
N ILE A 2 4.65 18.69 15.67
CA ILE A 2 5.01 20.01 15.12
C ILE A 2 6.54 20.21 15.00
N LYS A 3 7.32 19.57 15.89
CA LYS A 3 8.80 19.59 15.89
C LYS A 3 9.45 19.21 14.55
N TYR A 4 8.80 18.37 13.74
CA TYR A 4 9.34 17.92 12.45
C TYR A 4 8.49 18.38 11.24
N GLY A 5 7.49 19.26 11.46
CA GLY A 5 6.59 19.69 10.38
C GLY A 5 5.70 18.59 9.80
N VAL A 6 5.53 17.46 10.50
CA VAL A 6 4.75 16.31 10.02
C VAL A 6 3.29 16.40 10.48
N THR A 7 2.36 16.38 9.54
CA THR A 7 0.92 16.27 9.81
C THR A 7 0.53 14.81 10.03
N HIS A 8 0.01 14.48 11.21
CA HIS A 8 -0.49 13.13 11.51
C HIS A 8 -1.92 12.95 10.98
N ARG A 9 -2.14 11.94 10.15
CA ARG A 9 -3.48 11.56 9.67
C ARG A 9 -3.89 10.26 10.33
N LEU A 10 -5.06 10.25 10.97
CA LEU A 10 -5.62 9.08 11.64
C LEU A 10 -6.70 8.43 10.78
N ALA A 11 -6.75 7.10 10.83
CA ALA A 11 -7.85 6.33 10.26
C ALA A 11 -8.98 6.16 11.30
N THR A 12 -10.18 5.86 10.82
CA THR A 12 -11.28 5.43 11.69
C THR A 12 -10.92 4.13 12.41
N ALA A 13 -11.27 4.06 13.69
CA ALA A 13 -10.98 2.89 14.50
C ALA A 13 -11.62 1.63 13.88
N TYR A 14 -10.90 0.50 13.89
CA TYR A 14 -11.38 -0.79 13.37
C TYR A 14 -11.76 -0.81 11.88
N HIS A 15 -11.26 0.15 11.10
CA HIS A 15 -11.42 0.17 9.65
C HIS A 15 -10.06 0.02 8.95
N PRO A 16 -9.46 -1.19 8.95
CA PRO A 16 -8.14 -1.43 8.36
C PRO A 16 -8.09 -1.16 6.85
N GLN A 17 -9.24 -1.17 6.18
CA GLN A 17 -9.36 -0.81 4.76
C GLN A 17 -8.87 0.63 4.48
N THR A 18 -9.00 1.55 5.44
CA THR A 18 -8.49 2.93 5.33
C THR A 18 -6.97 2.96 5.10
N SER A 19 -6.25 2.00 5.68
CA SER A 19 -4.80 1.83 5.53
C SER A 19 -4.47 0.66 4.59
N GLY A 20 -5.35 0.35 3.64
CA GLY A 20 -5.26 -0.82 2.77
C GLY A 20 -3.94 -0.97 2.02
N GLN A 21 -3.29 0.14 1.64
CA GLN A 21 -1.97 0.11 1.00
C GLN A 21 -0.90 -0.50 1.92
N VAL A 22 -0.92 -0.14 3.21
CA VAL A 22 -0.01 -0.68 4.22
C VAL A 22 -0.34 -2.15 4.47
N GLU A 23 -1.61 -2.50 4.60
CA GLU A 23 -2.05 -3.89 4.80
C GLU A 23 -1.63 -4.83 3.65
N VAL A 24 -1.81 -4.40 2.40
CA VAL A 24 -1.37 -5.16 1.21
C VAL A 24 0.16 -5.33 1.20
N SER A 25 0.90 -4.28 1.57
CA SER A 25 2.37 -4.33 1.63
C SER A 25 2.84 -5.27 2.73
N ASN A 26 2.23 -5.19 3.91
CA ASN A 26 2.50 -6.08 5.05
C ASN A 26 2.22 -7.54 4.69
N ARG A 27 1.12 -7.82 4.01
CA ARG A 27 0.81 -9.17 3.52
C ARG A 27 1.87 -9.69 2.56
N GLY A 28 2.34 -8.84 1.64
CA GLY A 28 3.40 -9.20 0.70
C GLY A 28 4.72 -9.52 1.40
N LEU A 29 5.12 -8.69 2.37
CA LEU A 29 6.34 -8.92 3.16
C LEU A 29 6.24 -10.19 4.01
N LYS A 30 5.10 -10.42 4.67
CA LYS A 30 4.84 -11.65 5.44
C LYS A 30 4.98 -12.88 4.55
N HIS A 31 4.41 -12.87 3.34
CA HIS A 31 4.50 -14.00 2.42
C HIS A 31 5.94 -14.30 1.97
N ILE A 32 6.76 -13.27 1.78
CA ILE A 32 8.19 -13.44 1.46
C ILE A 32 8.91 -14.06 2.68
N LEU A 33 8.68 -13.50 3.87
CA LEU A 33 9.29 -13.98 5.10
C LEU A 33 8.92 -15.43 5.40
N GLU A 34 7.64 -15.79 5.31
CA GLU A 34 7.13 -17.15 5.49
C GLU A 34 7.85 -18.15 4.59
N ARG A 35 8.13 -17.77 3.34
CA ARG A 35 8.88 -18.62 2.40
C ARG A 35 10.36 -18.73 2.73
N THR A 36 11.00 -17.64 3.17
CA THR A 36 12.44 -17.63 3.47
C THR A 36 12.78 -18.30 4.80
N ILE A 37 11.90 -18.22 5.79
CA ILE A 37 12.12 -18.70 7.15
C ILE A 37 11.72 -20.17 7.29
N GLY A 38 10.80 -20.65 6.45
CA GLY A 38 10.27 -22.01 6.52
C GLY A 38 9.65 -22.29 7.89
N GLY A 39 10.13 -23.34 8.57
CA GLY A 39 9.62 -23.74 9.89
C GLY A 39 10.18 -22.95 11.07
N ASN A 40 11.35 -22.30 10.94
CA ASN A 40 12.05 -21.72 12.10
C ASN A 40 11.79 -20.23 12.28
N ARG A 41 10.67 -19.88 12.93
CA ARG A 41 10.24 -18.48 13.15
C ARG A 41 11.25 -17.58 13.87
N ALA A 42 12.28 -18.10 14.52
CA ALA A 42 13.30 -17.30 15.21
C ALA A 42 14.20 -16.51 14.24
N LEU A 43 14.36 -16.98 13.00
CA LEU A 43 15.26 -16.38 12.00
C LEU A 43 14.67 -15.19 11.23
N TRP A 44 13.50 -14.69 11.65
CA TRP A 44 12.78 -13.66 10.89
C TRP A 44 13.54 -12.33 10.81
N LEU A 45 14.26 -11.97 11.87
CA LEU A 45 15.03 -10.74 11.92
C LEU A 45 16.18 -10.79 10.91
N ASP A 46 16.92 -11.89 10.88
CA ASP A 46 18.06 -12.11 9.98
C ASP A 46 17.65 -12.13 8.50
N LYS A 47 16.37 -12.47 8.21
CA LYS A 47 15.80 -12.50 6.86
C LYS A 47 14.99 -11.26 6.50
N LEU A 48 14.89 -10.29 7.40
CA LEU A 48 14.09 -9.09 7.15
C LEU A 48 14.67 -8.24 6.02
N ASP A 49 15.99 -8.02 6.02
CA ASP A 49 16.67 -7.22 4.99
C ASP A 49 16.58 -7.87 3.61
N ASP A 50 16.78 -9.19 3.53
CA ASP A 50 16.59 -9.98 2.32
C ASP A 50 15.15 -9.86 1.79
N ALA A 51 14.16 -9.96 2.69
CA ALA A 51 12.75 -9.85 2.33
C ALA A 51 12.38 -8.45 1.84
N LEU A 52 12.90 -7.40 2.49
CA LEU A 52 12.72 -6.02 2.07
C LEU A 52 13.37 -5.75 0.72
N TRP A 53 14.56 -6.31 0.48
CA TRP A 53 15.25 -6.21 -0.80
C TRP A 53 14.43 -6.86 -1.92
N ALA A 54 13.99 -8.11 -1.72
CA ALA A 54 13.14 -8.81 -2.67
C ALA A 54 11.82 -8.04 -2.94
N PHE A 55 11.20 -7.48 -1.90
CA PHE A 55 9.97 -6.71 -2.06
C PHE A 55 10.17 -5.43 -2.88
N ARG A 56 11.31 -4.73 -2.68
CA ARG A 56 11.65 -3.48 -3.38
C ARG A 56 12.07 -3.70 -4.83
N THR A 57 12.66 -4.86 -5.15
CA THR A 57 13.16 -5.20 -6.49
C THR A 57 12.15 -5.99 -7.33
N ALA A 58 11.11 -6.57 -6.72
CA ALA A 58 10.04 -7.24 -7.43
C ALA A 58 9.13 -6.27 -8.20
N PHE A 59 8.79 -6.63 -9.43
CA PHE A 59 7.83 -5.89 -10.25
C PHE A 59 6.43 -5.91 -9.63
N LYS A 60 5.76 -4.76 -9.57
CA LYS A 60 4.38 -4.65 -9.08
C LYS A 60 3.45 -4.32 -10.24
N THR A 61 2.59 -5.27 -10.60
CA THR A 61 1.61 -5.09 -11.69
C THR A 61 0.66 -3.93 -11.45
N THR A 62 0.33 -3.62 -10.20
CA THR A 62 -0.55 -2.49 -9.84
C THR A 62 0.06 -1.12 -10.15
N ILE A 63 1.39 -1.03 -10.20
CA ILE A 63 2.15 0.19 -10.45
C ILE A 63 2.74 0.15 -11.88
N GLY A 64 2.95 -1.04 -12.43
CA GLY A 64 3.59 -1.24 -13.73
C GLY A 64 5.12 -1.10 -13.68
N CYS A 65 5.72 -1.08 -12.49
CA CYS A 65 7.17 -0.99 -12.33
C CYS A 65 7.66 -1.60 -11.01
N ILE A 66 8.97 -1.53 -10.78
CA ILE A 66 9.64 -1.97 -9.56
C ILE A 66 9.67 -0.79 -8.56
N PRO A 67 9.29 -0.97 -7.28
CA PRO A 67 9.29 0.11 -6.29
C PRO A 67 10.63 0.85 -6.16
N TYR A 68 11.75 0.12 -6.22
CA TYR A 68 13.08 0.72 -6.21
C TYR A 68 13.30 1.69 -7.38
N LYS A 69 12.83 1.33 -8.60
CA LYS A 69 12.96 2.18 -9.78
C LYS A 69 12.18 3.49 -9.62
N LEU A 70 11.05 3.47 -8.93
CA LEU A 70 10.24 4.66 -8.65
C LEU A 70 10.90 5.64 -7.66
N VAL A 71 11.66 5.10 -6.70
CA VAL A 71 12.39 5.91 -5.71
C VAL A 71 13.66 6.49 -6.31
N TYR A 72 14.49 5.65 -6.95
CA TYR A 72 15.85 6.02 -7.37
C TYR A 72 15.98 6.38 -8.85
N GLY A 73 14.96 6.12 -9.68
CA GLY A 73 15.01 6.31 -11.14
C GLY A 73 16.00 5.40 -11.86
N LYS A 74 16.45 4.32 -11.22
CA LYS A 74 17.42 3.38 -11.77
C LYS A 74 16.88 1.95 -11.68
N SER A 75 17.28 1.10 -12.63
CA SER A 75 17.12 -0.34 -12.47
C SER A 75 17.95 -0.82 -11.28
N CYS A 76 17.44 -1.85 -10.60
CA CYS A 76 18.23 -2.55 -9.60
C CYS A 76 19.22 -3.43 -10.37
N HIS A 77 20.51 -3.32 -10.05
CA HIS A 77 21.50 -4.26 -10.55
C HIS A 77 21.81 -5.24 -9.43
N LEU A 78 21.61 -6.53 -9.70
CA LEU A 78 22.13 -7.58 -8.84
C LEU A 78 23.68 -7.56 -8.92
N PRO A 79 24.40 -7.96 -7.86
CA PRO A 79 25.87 -7.97 -7.86
C PRO A 79 26.49 -8.57 -9.11
N THR A 80 25.91 -9.66 -9.63
CA THR A 80 26.35 -10.35 -10.84
C THR A 80 26.14 -9.54 -12.13
N GLU A 81 25.16 -8.63 -12.17
CA GLU A 81 24.96 -7.73 -13.32
C GLU A 81 25.93 -6.54 -13.33
N LEU A 82 26.43 -6.15 -12.16
CA LEU A 82 27.35 -5.02 -12.01
C LEU A 82 28.70 -5.32 -12.65
N GLU A 83 29.25 -6.53 -12.45
CA GLU A 83 30.54 -6.94 -13.00
C GLU A 83 30.60 -6.78 -14.54
N HIS A 84 29.54 -7.15 -15.24
CA HIS A 84 29.48 -7.07 -16.70
C HIS A 84 29.14 -5.65 -17.22
N LYS A 85 28.28 -4.89 -16.53
CA LYS A 85 27.86 -3.54 -16.98
C LYS A 85 28.83 -2.41 -16.62
N VAL A 86 29.60 -2.54 -15.54
CA VAL A 86 30.62 -1.55 -15.14
C VAL A 86 31.69 -1.41 -16.23
N TYR A 87 32.05 -2.52 -16.90
CA TYR A 87 32.94 -2.50 -18.05
C TYR A 87 32.41 -1.67 -19.23
N TRP A 88 31.11 -1.74 -19.52
CA TRP A 88 30.46 -0.96 -20.58
C TRP A 88 30.26 0.51 -20.21
N ALA A 89 29.93 0.81 -18.96
CA ALA A 89 29.71 2.17 -18.48
C ALA A 89 30.99 3.03 -18.48
N LEU A 90 32.15 2.41 -18.23
CA LEU A 90 33.46 3.08 -18.34
C LEU A 90 33.77 3.60 -19.74
N LYS A 91 33.17 3.03 -20.81
CA LYS A 91 33.37 3.49 -22.20
C LYS A 91 32.52 4.69 -22.60
N HIS A 92 31.42 4.96 -21.90
CA HIS A 92 30.45 6.02 -22.24
C HIS A 92 30.24 6.96 -21.06
N VAL A 93 31.32 7.59 -20.59
CA VAL A 93 31.23 8.62 -19.56
C VAL A 93 30.66 9.89 -20.21
N ASN A 94 29.42 10.24 -19.85
CA ASN A 94 28.86 11.55 -20.15
C ASN A 94 29.60 12.59 -19.27
N PHE A 95 30.38 13.48 -19.89
CA PHE A 95 31.20 14.47 -19.20
C PHE A 95 30.38 15.62 -18.58
N ASP A 96 29.17 15.89 -19.07
CA ASP A 96 28.30 16.96 -18.56
C ASP A 96 27.32 16.47 -17.48
N LEU A 97 27.79 16.50 -16.22
CA LEU A 97 27.03 16.10 -15.03
C LEU A 97 25.69 16.85 -14.86
N LYS A 98 25.63 18.14 -15.21
CA LYS A 98 24.40 18.95 -15.07
C LYS A 98 23.31 18.48 -16.03
N THR A 99 23.62 18.39 -17.33
CA THR A 99 22.69 17.95 -18.38
C THR A 99 22.21 16.52 -18.13
N ALA A 100 23.10 15.63 -17.68
CA ALA A 100 22.74 14.26 -17.30
C ALA A 100 21.82 14.21 -16.06
N GLY A 101 22.03 15.10 -15.09
CA GLY A 101 21.19 15.24 -13.90
C GLY A 101 19.76 15.68 -14.24
N ASP A 102 19.62 16.71 -15.07
CA ASP A 102 18.33 17.25 -15.50
C ASP A 102 17.54 16.24 -16.34
N HIS A 103 18.21 15.59 -17.29
CA HIS A 103 17.60 14.52 -18.08
C HIS A 103 17.09 13.37 -17.19
N ARG A 104 17.88 12.94 -16.21
CA ARG A 104 17.47 11.90 -15.26
C ARG A 104 16.28 12.31 -14.40
N LYS A 105 16.23 13.58 -13.97
CA LYS A 105 15.10 14.10 -13.19
C LYS A 105 13.81 14.08 -14.00
N LEU A 106 13.88 14.47 -15.26
CA LEU A 106 12.74 14.42 -16.19
C LEU A 106 12.24 12.99 -16.36
N GLN A 107 13.13 12.05 -16.70
CA GLN A 107 12.77 10.63 -16.82
C GLN A 107 12.14 10.05 -15.55
N LEU A 108 12.63 10.45 -14.38
CA LEU A 108 12.12 9.98 -13.09
C LEU A 108 10.71 10.53 -12.82
N ASN A 109 10.41 11.76 -13.21
CA ASN A 109 9.07 12.33 -13.11
C ASN A 109 8.10 11.60 -14.05
N GLU A 110 8.47 11.39 -15.31
CA GLU A 110 7.63 10.65 -16.27
C GLU A 110 7.30 9.23 -15.76
N LEU A 111 8.28 8.52 -15.20
CA LEU A 111 8.07 7.21 -14.60
C LEU A 111 7.09 7.25 -13.42
N ARG A 112 7.11 8.31 -12.62
CA ARG A 112 6.19 8.48 -11.48
C ARG A 112 4.78 8.81 -11.94
N ASP A 113 4.64 9.64 -12.97
CA ASP A 113 3.35 9.99 -13.54
C ASP A 113 2.70 8.75 -14.17
N GLN A 114 3.45 7.97 -14.95
CA GLN A 114 2.97 6.69 -15.48
C GLN A 114 2.56 5.70 -14.39
N ALA A 115 3.36 5.59 -13.33
CA ALA A 115 3.05 4.72 -12.20
C ALA A 115 1.79 5.15 -11.43
N TYR A 116 1.58 6.47 -11.32
CA TYR A 116 0.39 7.06 -10.71
C TYR A 116 -0.86 6.74 -11.52
N GLU A 117 -0.83 6.97 -12.84
CA GLU A 117 -1.93 6.65 -13.76
C GLU A 117 -2.28 5.15 -13.73
N ASN A 118 -1.27 4.27 -13.79
CA ASN A 118 -1.47 2.83 -13.68
C ASN A 118 -2.15 2.44 -12.36
N SER A 119 -1.71 3.03 -11.25
CA SER A 119 -2.33 2.78 -9.94
C SER A 119 -3.77 3.28 -9.89
N LEU A 120 -4.09 4.41 -10.51
CA LEU A 120 -5.45 4.94 -10.56
C LEU A 120 -6.36 4.00 -11.36
N ILE A 121 -5.95 3.62 -12.56
CA ILE A 121 -6.70 2.70 -13.42
C ILE A 121 -6.95 1.37 -12.70
N TYR A 122 -5.94 0.81 -12.05
CA TYR A 122 -6.08 -0.44 -11.30
C TYR A 122 -7.10 -0.34 -10.16
N LYS A 123 -7.02 0.74 -9.36
CA LYS A 123 -7.96 1.01 -8.26
C LYS A 123 -9.38 1.20 -8.78
N GLU A 124 -9.56 1.93 -9.87
CA GLU A 124 -10.87 2.15 -10.48
C GLU A 124 -11.51 0.84 -10.97
N ARG A 125 -10.73 0.00 -11.66
CA ARG A 125 -11.20 -1.33 -12.11
C ARG A 125 -11.62 -2.22 -10.93
N THR A 126 -10.79 -2.22 -9.88
CA THR A 126 -11.06 -3.03 -8.68
C THR A 126 -12.29 -2.51 -7.93
N LYS A 127 -12.45 -1.19 -7.84
CA LYS A 127 -13.65 -0.54 -7.28
C LYS A 127 -14.90 -0.91 -8.06
N LYS A 128 -14.90 -0.79 -9.39
CA LYS A 128 -16.04 -1.18 -10.24
C LYS A 128 -16.47 -2.64 -10.02
N LEU A 129 -15.51 -3.56 -9.90
CA LEU A 129 -15.77 -4.97 -9.63
C LEU A 129 -16.27 -5.25 -8.21
N HIS A 130 -15.84 -4.45 -7.24
CA HIS A 130 -16.29 -4.55 -5.86
C HIS A 130 -17.72 -4.00 -5.72
N ASP A 131 -17.95 -2.79 -6.23
CA ASP A 131 -19.23 -2.09 -6.14
C ASP A 131 -20.35 -2.83 -6.87
N SER A 132 -20.05 -3.53 -7.97
CA SER A 132 -21.05 -4.37 -8.66
C SER A 132 -21.58 -5.53 -7.83
N LYS A 133 -20.85 -5.94 -6.78
CA LYS A 133 -21.27 -7.00 -5.85
C LYS A 133 -21.99 -6.47 -4.61
N ILE A 134 -21.94 -5.16 -4.36
CA ILE A 134 -22.56 -4.55 -3.20
C ILE A 134 -24.04 -4.30 -3.50
N LYS A 135 -24.90 -4.68 -2.56
CA LYS A 135 -26.29 -4.21 -2.56
C LYS A 135 -26.32 -2.80 -1.98
N ASN A 136 -26.60 -1.82 -2.83
CA ASN A 136 -26.72 -0.43 -2.40
C ASN A 136 -27.84 -0.29 -1.36
N ARG A 137 -27.49 0.22 -0.17
CA ARG A 137 -28.44 0.67 0.84
C ARG A 137 -28.25 2.17 0.99
N ILE A 138 -29.33 2.91 0.79
CA ILE A 138 -29.35 4.37 0.99
C ILE A 138 -29.80 4.61 2.42
N PHE A 139 -29.01 5.37 3.17
CA PHE A 139 -29.33 5.78 4.53
C PHE A 139 -29.73 7.25 4.51
N ASN A 140 -30.80 7.59 5.20
CA ASN A 140 -31.26 8.96 5.38
C ASN A 140 -31.05 9.41 6.83
N VAL A 141 -30.97 10.72 7.02
CA VAL A 141 -30.97 11.32 8.36
C VAL A 141 -32.27 10.95 9.07
N GLY A 142 -32.17 10.45 10.30
CA GLY A 142 -33.31 9.96 11.09
C GLY A 142 -33.58 8.46 10.99
N ASP A 143 -32.94 7.73 10.06
CA ASP A 143 -33.06 6.27 9.99
C ASP A 143 -32.47 5.60 11.24
N GLN A 144 -33.09 4.49 11.67
CA GLN A 144 -32.55 3.67 12.75
C GLN A 144 -31.64 2.57 12.21
N VAL A 145 -30.42 2.51 12.72
CA VAL A 145 -29.39 1.53 12.31
C VAL A 145 -28.85 0.76 13.51
N LEU A 146 -28.40 -0.46 13.24
CA LEU A 146 -27.66 -1.28 14.18
C LEU A 146 -26.17 -1.20 13.87
N LEU A 147 -25.36 -0.94 14.89
CA LEU A 147 -23.91 -0.92 14.80
C LEU A 147 -23.37 -2.34 14.96
N PHE A 148 -22.59 -2.81 13.99
CA PHE A 148 -21.90 -4.09 14.10
C PHE A 148 -20.62 -3.95 14.94
N ASN A 149 -20.54 -4.66 16.05
CA ASN A 149 -19.34 -4.70 16.86
C ASN A 149 -18.35 -5.74 16.31
N SER A 150 -17.29 -5.26 15.67
CA SER A 150 -16.19 -6.10 15.18
C SER A 150 -15.27 -6.60 16.29
N ARG A 151 -15.28 -5.97 17.47
CA ARG A 151 -14.52 -6.41 18.65
C ARG A 151 -15.17 -7.65 19.27
N LEU A 152 -14.45 -8.77 19.32
CA LEU A 152 -14.68 -9.83 20.28
C LEU A 152 -14.25 -9.29 21.65
N ASN A 153 -15.19 -8.95 22.54
CA ASN A 153 -15.08 -9.04 24.02
C ASN A 153 -16.06 -8.16 24.83
N ILE A 154 -16.88 -7.29 24.22
CA ILE A 154 -17.86 -6.52 25.02
C ILE A 154 -18.97 -7.44 25.57
N PHE A 155 -19.29 -8.51 24.83
CA PHE A 155 -20.22 -9.55 25.25
C PHE A 155 -19.46 -10.83 25.59
N SER A 156 -19.09 -10.98 26.86
CA SER A 156 -18.42 -12.17 27.41
C SER A 156 -19.38 -13.35 27.63
N GLY A 157 -20.19 -13.68 26.62
CA GLY A 157 -21.19 -14.75 26.73
C GLY A 157 -21.47 -15.41 25.38
N LYS A 158 -21.39 -16.73 25.35
CA LYS A 158 -21.88 -17.57 24.24
C LYS A 158 -23.33 -17.15 23.94
N LEU A 159 -23.69 -16.97 22.66
CA LEU A 159 -25.04 -16.63 22.17
C LEU A 159 -25.51 -15.15 22.24
N LYS A 160 -24.67 -14.17 22.62
CA LYS A 160 -25.06 -12.74 22.48
C LYS A 160 -24.89 -12.24 21.04
N THR A 161 -25.81 -11.41 20.56
CA THR A 161 -25.73 -10.78 19.23
C THR A 161 -24.58 -9.77 19.19
N ARG A 162 -23.91 -9.67 18.03
CA ARG A 162 -22.82 -8.70 17.82
C ARG A 162 -23.30 -7.29 17.46
N TRP A 163 -24.61 -7.09 17.42
CA TRP A 163 -25.24 -5.85 16.99
C TRP A 163 -25.62 -5.02 18.22
N SER A 164 -25.25 -3.73 18.20
CA SER A 164 -25.68 -2.74 19.20
C SER A 164 -26.66 -1.76 18.57
N GLY A 165 -27.62 -1.27 19.34
CA GLY A 165 -28.58 -0.26 18.91
C GLY A 165 -30.01 -0.54 19.39
N PRO A 166 -31.01 0.19 18.86
CA PRO A 166 -30.95 1.05 17.68
C PRO A 166 -30.26 2.41 17.93
N PHE A 167 -29.54 2.90 16.92
CA PHE A 167 -28.98 4.26 16.86
C PHE A 167 -29.68 5.05 15.75
N THR A 168 -29.84 6.36 15.93
CA THR A 168 -30.44 7.25 14.93
C THR A 168 -29.34 7.99 14.19
N ILE A 169 -29.43 7.98 12.86
CA ILE A 169 -28.47 8.66 11.99
C ILE A 169 -28.62 10.18 12.10
N THR A 170 -27.52 10.89 12.39
CA THR A 170 -27.49 12.36 12.51
C THR A 170 -27.00 13.05 11.24
N PRO A 171 -25.76 12.88 10.77
CA PRO A 171 -25.38 13.23 9.40
C PRO A 171 -25.00 12.00 8.54
N VAL A 172 -25.25 12.11 7.24
CA VAL A 172 -24.76 11.17 6.21
C VAL A 172 -23.73 11.91 5.36
N PHE A 173 -22.51 11.40 5.28
CA PHE A 173 -21.42 11.97 4.48
C PHE A 173 -21.43 11.43 3.03
N PRO A 174 -20.89 12.18 2.05
CA PRO A 174 -20.89 11.79 0.63
C PRO A 174 -20.25 10.42 0.34
N TYR A 175 -19.34 9.98 1.20
CA TYR A 175 -18.60 8.73 1.07
C TYR A 175 -19.26 7.56 1.81
N GLY A 176 -20.51 7.70 2.26
CA GLY A 176 -21.27 6.65 2.94
C GLY A 176 -20.90 6.44 4.41
N ILE A 177 -20.13 7.35 5.00
CA ILE A 177 -19.89 7.40 6.45
C ILE A 177 -21.14 8.00 7.10
N VAL A 178 -21.55 7.42 8.23
CA VAL A 178 -22.74 7.80 8.97
C VAL A 178 -22.37 7.93 10.44
N GLU A 179 -22.82 9.01 11.09
CA GLU A 179 -22.63 9.27 12.52
C GLU A 179 -23.94 9.29 13.30
#